data_AF-A0A365TUU6-F1
#
_entry.id   AF-A0A365TUU6-F1
#
_cell.length_a   1.000
_cell.length_b   1.000
_cell.length_c   1.000
_cell.angle_alpha   90.00
_cell.angle_beta   90.00
_cell.angle_gamma   90.00
#
_symmetry.space_group_name_H-M   'P 1'
#
loop_
_entity.id
_entity.type
_entity.pdbx_description
1 polymer ?
#
loop_
_entity_poly.entity_id
_entity_poly.type
_entity_poly.pdbx_seq_one_letter_code
_entity_poly.pdbx_strand_id
1 'polypeptide(L)' 'MTKDTDIIALRQPESVDDPLTEIARDGARRMLAAALRAEADAFVEQYSEEVLPDGRQRVV' A
#
# COMPACT_ATOMS: atom_id res chain seq x y z
N MET A 1 17.89 -46.41 17.63
CA MET A 1 16.58 -45.77 17.40
C MET A 1 16.76 -44.73 16.31
N THR A 2 16.39 -45.06 15.08
CA THR A 2 16.46 -44.12 13.95
C THR A 2 15.18 -43.30 13.98
N LYS A 3 15.29 -41.97 14.11
CA LYS A 3 14.14 -41.07 14.04
C LYS A 3 13.98 -40.62 12.60
N ASP A 4 12.96 -41.15 11.93
CA ASP A 4 12.49 -40.62 10.65
C ASP A 4 11.75 -39.32 10.93
N THR A 5 12.37 -38.20 10.60
CA THR A 5 11.76 -36.87 10.74
C THR A 5 11.48 -36.36 9.33
N ASP A 6 10.21 -36.33 8.95
CA ASP A 6 9.79 -35.75 7.68
C ASP A 6 9.93 -34.23 7.75
N ILE A 7 10.89 -33.69 7.00
CA ILE A 7 11.07 -32.25 6.86
C ILE A 7 10.15 -31.77 5.74
N ILE A 8 9.13 -30.98 6.10
CA ILE A 8 8.22 -30.35 5.15
C ILE A 8 8.54 -28.86 5.10
N ALA A 9 8.79 -28.33 3.91
CA ALA A 9 9.03 -26.90 3.72
C ALA A 9 7.77 -26.09 4.03
N LEU A 10 7.89 -25.10 4.92
CA LEU A 10 6.83 -24.13 5.18
C LEU A 10 6.75 -23.16 3.99
N ARG A 11 5.61 -23.13 3.30
CA ARG A 11 5.36 -22.13 2.25
C ARG A 11 5.43 -20.74 2.86
N GLN A 12 6.29 -19.88 2.31
CA GLN A 12 6.39 -18.49 2.75
C GLN A 12 5.18 -17.72 2.19
N PRO A 13 4.54 -16.83 2.97
CA PRO A 13 3.38 -16.08 2.51
C PRO A 13 3.67 -15.18 1.29
N GLU A 14 4.91 -14.71 1.14
CA GLU A 14 5.36 -13.99 -0.06
C GLU A 14 5.61 -14.89 -1.28
N SER A 15 5.86 -16.19 -1.11
CA SER A 15 6.10 -17.13 -2.22
C SER A 15 4.77 -17.74 -2.68
N VAL A 16 3.92 -16.91 -3.28
CA VAL A 16 2.72 -17.41 -3.97
C VAL A 16 2.97 -17.33 -5.46
N ASP A 17 3.46 -18.43 -6.04
CA ASP A 17 3.64 -18.59 -7.48
C ASP A 17 2.29 -18.88 -8.18
N ASP A 18 1.30 -18.01 -7.96
CA ASP A 18 0.01 -18.04 -8.65
C ASP A 18 -0.19 -16.72 -9.43
N PRO A 19 -0.22 -16.75 -10.78
CA PRO A 19 -0.35 -15.56 -11.62
C PRO A 19 -1.57 -14.70 -11.30
N LEU A 20 -2.69 -15.32 -10.89
CA LEU A 20 -3.91 -14.57 -10.56
C LEU A 20 -3.76 -13.80 -9.25
N THR A 21 -3.11 -14.40 -8.26
CA THR A 21 -2.79 -13.74 -6.99
C THR A 21 -1.89 -12.53 -7.22
N GLU A 22 -0.89 -12.63 -8.09
CA GLU A 22 -0.02 -11.51 -8.41
C GLU A 22 -0.76 -10.37 -9.12
N ILE A 23 -1.64 -10.68 -10.08
CA ILE A 23 -2.50 -9.68 -10.73
C ILE A 23 -3.41 -8.99 -9.71
N ALA A 24 -4.03 -9.76 -8.81
CA ALA A 24 -4.92 -9.21 -7.78
C ALA A 24 -4.16 -8.28 -6.82
N ARG A 25 -2.97 -8.69 -6.36
CA ARG A 25 -2.10 -7.86 -5.52
C ARG A 25 -1.66 -6.60 -6.23
N ASP A 26 -1.31 -6.70 -7.50
CA ASP A 26 -0.91 -5.53 -8.28
C ASP A 26 -2.05 -4.53 -8.47
N GLY A 27 -3.24 -5.03 -8.81
CA GLY A 27 -4.45 -4.23 -8.87
C GLY A 27 -4.74 -3.54 -7.54
N ALA A 28 -4.69 -4.27 -6.42
CA ALA A 28 -4.91 -3.72 -5.09
C ALA A 28 -3.87 -2.64 -4.73
N ARG A 29 -2.59 -2.85 -5.02
CA ARG A 29 -1.54 -1.84 -4.79
C ARG A 29 -1.82 -0.55 -5.56
N ARG A 30 -2.22 -0.66 -6.84
CA ARG A 30 -2.58 0.50 -7.66
C ARG A 30 -3.80 1.23 -7.11
N MET A 31 -4.83 0.50 -6.70
CA MET A 31 -6.03 1.07 -6.10
C MET A 31 -5.72 1.81 -4.79
N LEU A 32 -4.91 1.21 -3.92
CA LEU A 32 -4.50 1.84 -2.66
C LEU A 32 -3.67 3.10 -2.90
N ALA A 33 -2.73 3.06 -3.86
CA ALA A 33 -1.95 4.24 -4.23
C ALA A 33 -2.83 5.38 -4.77
N ALA A 34 -3.81 5.06 -5.61
CA ALA A 34 -4.76 6.04 -6.12
C ALA A 34 -5.64 6.62 -5.01
N ALA A 35 -6.15 5.78 -4.11
CA ALA A 35 -6.96 6.20 -2.97
C ALA A 35 -6.18 7.12 -2.03
N LEU A 36 -4.95 6.76 -1.68
CA LEU A 36 -4.07 7.57 -0.83
C LEU A 36 -3.79 8.94 -1.45
N ARG A 37 -3.57 8.97 -2.77
CA ARG A 37 -3.35 10.24 -3.46
C ARG A 37 -4.60 11.12 -3.44
N ALA A 38 -5.77 10.54 -3.72
CA ALA A 38 -7.03 11.28 -3.66
C ALA A 38 -7.32 11.80 -2.24
N GLU A 39 -6.98 11.03 -1.20
CA GLU A 39 -7.11 11.47 0.19
C GLU A 39 -6.17 12.63 0.52
N ALA A 40 -4.91 12.57 0.09
CA ALA A 40 -3.95 13.66 0.27
C ALA A 40 -4.39 14.94 -0.47
N ASP A 41 -4.84 14.81 -1.72
CA ASP A 41 -5.34 15.94 -2.51
C ASP A 41 -6.56 16.58 -1.82
N ALA A 42 -7.50 15.77 -1.33
CA ALA A 42 -8.67 16.25 -0.59
C ALA A 42 -8.29 16.95 0.73
N PHE A 43 -7.28 16.45 1.43
CA PHE A 43 -6.78 17.06 2.65
C PHE A 43 -6.16 18.44 2.39
N VAL A 44 -5.34 18.59 1.34
CA VAL A 44 -4.76 19.88 0.97
C VAL A 44 -5.85 20.87 0.56
N GLU A 45 -6.84 20.41 -0.23
CA GLU A 45 -7.96 21.24 -0.67
C GLU A 45 -8.82 21.76 0.51
N GLN A 46 -9.00 20.96 1.56
CA GLN A 46 -9.72 21.39 2.77
C GLN A 46 -9.14 22.66 3.40
N TYR A 47 -7.85 22.93 3.18
CA TYR A 47 -7.13 24.07 3.73
C TYR A 47 -6.75 25.11 2.67
N SER A 48 -7.39 25.08 1.49
CA SER A 48 -7.01 25.94 0.36
C SER A 48 -7.13 27.44 0.64
N GLU A 49 -8.05 27.84 1.54
CA GLU A 49 -8.25 29.22 2.00
C GLU A 49 -7.26 29.65 3.11
N GLU A 50 -6.54 28.71 3.71
CA GLU A 50 -5.61 28.98 4.79
C GLU A 50 -4.25 29.45 4.27
N VAL A 51 -4.01 30.76 4.38
CA VAL A 51 -2.75 31.38 3.95
C VAL A 51 -1.94 31.93 5.14
N LEU A 52 -0.62 31.93 4.98
CA LEU A 52 0.31 32.62 5.86
C LEU A 52 0.27 34.14 5.59
N PRO A 53 0.81 34.99 6.49
CA PRO A 53 0.87 36.45 6.28
C PRO A 53 1.63 36.87 5.02
N ASP A 54 2.50 36.00 4.49
CA ASP A 54 3.24 36.22 3.25
C ASP A 54 2.50 35.73 1.99
N GLY A 55 1.24 35.28 2.14
CA GLY A 55 0.35 34.88 1.05
C GLY A 55 0.53 33.44 0.55
N ARG A 56 1.43 32.64 1.15
CA ARG A 56 1.59 31.22 0.78
C ARG A 56 0.53 30.34 1.43
N GLN A 57 0.16 29.25 0.78
CA GLN A 57 -0.69 28.22 1.39
C GLN A 57 -0.02 27.66 2.64
N ARG A 58 -0.83 27.45 3.68
CA ARG A 58 -0.38 26.93 4.97
C ARG A 58 -0.16 25.41 4.94
N VAL A 59 -0.87 24.71 4.06
CA VAL A 59 -0.77 23.26 3.82
C VAL A 59 -0.55 23.06 2.31
N VAL A 60 0.41 22.21 1.94
CA VAL A 60 0.80 21.90 0.54
C VAL A 60 1.01 20.42 0.34
#